data_AF-A0A520KI13-F1
#
_entry.id   AF-A0A520KI13-F1
#
_cell.length_a   1.000
_cell.length_b   1.000
_cell.length_c   1.000
_cell.angle_alpha   90.00
_cell.angle_beta   90.00
_cell.angle_gamma   90.00
#
_symmetry.space_group_name_H-M   'P 1'
#
loop_
_entity.id
_entity.type
_entity.pdbx_description
1 polymer ?
#
loop_
_entity_poly.entity_id
_entity_poly.type
_entity_poly.pdbx_seq_one_letter_code
_entity_poly.pdbx_strand_id
1 'polypeptide(L)'
;MLPLQLLRARRSGRKLILKFCSGRDIELELAEELISVFRKHVGRKVGELERELEDIEERYEGMGVDFKLVRGLSTLLERKCDVETKETKVKPDQIRRIVFERAAKLGGFVIDEREEVLKAAAEELKIDPSEIEELMWADWDENKEIKSFNEPTAADLLREYNQSLLQTALFRAIRMELFVRGGSGKIKLLIRDIKAKGLMYYAESLKNGIRFLIDGPASVLKLTTRYGISLAKLVPTIISMDSWRIVADIRMRKPLILDLSDSLRDLFPAHEITTVEYDSSLERQFHEIAASSGWEVIREPYPIVSGGSVFFPDFLIKKGDVKLLVEIIGFWTHDYIKKKLQKMKQVSDKMLLLVDRNLSCSRFFEELGDVLYFDGKIKYAELAKKLSEVEKMMRKEAEVLLLDIGDISSLDEISSRLGFEKSVLIEKLRKKVPAGYIFTGNLLLKENILKEVKSVIESCEKRDLRSISDLLSEKGIPERYHTALIEAAGFKVIFRGLDESKAEVI
;
A
#
# COMPACT_ATOMS: atom_id res chain seq x y z
N MET A 1 -12.75 10.97 11.12
CA MET A 1 -13.21 11.41 9.77
C MET A 1 -14.61 11.99 9.81
N LEU A 2 -14.80 13.16 9.23
CA LEU A 2 -16.11 13.78 9.01
C LEU A 2 -16.75 13.29 7.69
N PRO A 3 -18.09 13.34 7.56
CA PRO A 3 -18.77 13.25 6.28
C PRO A 3 -18.21 14.27 5.27
N LEU A 4 -18.14 13.88 3.99
CA LEU A 4 -17.51 14.71 2.94
C LEU A 4 -18.20 16.08 2.76
N GLN A 5 -19.51 16.16 2.99
CA GLN A 5 -20.28 17.41 2.91
C GLN A 5 -19.85 18.44 3.97
N LEU A 6 -19.32 17.97 5.11
CA LEU A 6 -18.81 18.81 6.20
C LEU A 6 -17.34 19.21 6.02
N LEU A 7 -16.72 18.88 4.88
CA LEU A 7 -15.36 19.33 4.58
C LEU A 7 -15.32 20.87 4.49
N ARG A 8 -14.70 21.50 5.49
CA ARG A 8 -14.42 22.93 5.53
C ARG A 8 -13.06 23.25 4.90
N ALA A 9 -13.10 23.68 3.66
CA ALA A 9 -11.91 24.10 2.93
C ALA A 9 -12.23 25.28 2.01
N ARG A 10 -11.21 26.09 1.72
CA ARG A 10 -11.26 27.12 0.67
C ARG A 10 -10.21 26.84 -0.39
N ARG A 11 -10.49 27.32 -1.60
CA ARG A 11 -9.52 27.30 -2.69
C ARG A 11 -8.79 28.62 -2.76
N SER A 12 -7.46 28.57 -2.89
CA SER A 12 -6.63 29.73 -3.23
C SER A 12 -5.70 29.36 -4.39
N GLY A 13 -6.01 29.85 -5.59
CA GLY A 13 -5.31 29.43 -6.81
C GLY A 13 -5.41 27.92 -7.07
N ARG A 14 -4.27 27.22 -6.99
CA ARG A 14 -4.16 25.76 -7.06
C ARG A 14 -4.09 25.08 -5.69
N LYS A 15 -4.10 25.82 -4.59
CA LYS A 15 -4.02 25.27 -3.24
C LYS A 15 -5.40 25.02 -2.63
N LEU A 16 -5.52 23.91 -1.90
CA LEU A 16 -6.63 23.63 -0.99
C LEU A 16 -6.19 24.03 0.42
N ILE A 17 -6.88 24.99 1.03
CA ILE A 17 -6.62 25.45 2.39
C ILE A 17 -7.73 24.92 3.28
N LEU A 18 -7.40 24.01 4.19
CA LEU A 18 -8.33 23.53 5.21
C LEU A 18 -8.56 24.63 6.25
N LYS A 19 -9.81 24.84 6.63
CA LYS A 19 -10.18 25.80 7.69
C LYS A 19 -10.12 25.08 9.03
N PHE A 20 -8.90 24.86 9.53
CA PHE A 20 -8.70 24.32 10.87
C PHE A 20 -9.20 25.30 11.95
N CYS A 21 -9.68 24.74 13.04
CA CYS A 21 -9.90 25.48 14.29
C CYS A 21 -8.55 25.83 14.89
N SER A 22 -8.41 27.05 15.37
CA SER A 22 -7.18 27.54 16.00
C SER A 22 -7.35 27.80 17.50
N GLY A 23 -8.53 27.49 18.06
CA GLY A 23 -8.84 27.74 19.47
C GLY A 23 -9.19 29.20 19.72
N ARG A 24 -9.88 29.86 18.77
CA ARG A 24 -10.45 31.20 19.01
C ARG A 24 -11.55 31.11 20.05
N ASP A 25 -11.79 32.18 20.80
CA ASP A 25 -12.81 32.22 21.86
C ASP A 25 -14.17 31.69 21.38
N ILE A 26 -14.67 32.18 20.24
CA ILE A 26 -15.93 31.71 19.66
C ILE A 26 -15.95 30.21 19.29
N GLU A 27 -14.79 29.61 18.98
CA GLU A 27 -14.68 28.18 18.68
C GLU A 27 -14.67 27.35 19.96
N LEU A 28 -14.05 27.87 21.02
CA LEU A 28 -14.03 27.25 22.35
C LEU A 28 -15.41 27.34 23.00
N GLU A 29 -16.05 28.51 22.97
CA GLU A 29 -17.42 28.72 23.44
C GLU A 29 -18.41 27.75 22.77
N LEU A 30 -18.35 27.64 21.43
CA LEU A 30 -19.15 26.68 20.69
C LEU A 30 -18.89 25.23 21.15
N ALA A 31 -17.63 24.85 21.29
CA ALA A 31 -17.27 23.50 21.71
C ALA A 31 -17.77 23.19 23.13
N GLU A 32 -17.58 24.11 24.07
CA GLU A 32 -18.04 23.99 25.46
C GLU A 32 -19.56 23.89 25.54
N GLU A 33 -20.27 24.72 24.76
CA GLU A 33 -21.72 24.71 24.72
C GLU A 33 -22.26 23.38 24.17
N LEU A 34 -21.72 22.92 23.03
CA LEU A 34 -22.09 21.62 22.47
C LEU A 34 -21.82 20.50 23.47
N ILE A 35 -20.64 20.44 24.08
CA ILE A 35 -20.32 19.43 25.11
C ILE A 35 -21.34 19.46 26.26
N SER A 36 -21.70 20.67 26.72
CA SER A 36 -22.68 20.85 27.79
C SER A 36 -24.07 20.33 27.41
N VAL A 37 -24.48 20.53 26.16
CA VAL A 37 -25.77 20.04 25.63
C VAL A 37 -25.78 18.52 25.60
N PHE A 38 -24.74 17.87 25.07
CA PHE A 38 -24.63 16.40 25.08
C PHE A 38 -24.67 15.82 26.49
N ARG A 39 -23.96 16.43 27.45
CA ARG A 39 -23.98 16.03 28.86
C ARG A 39 -25.38 16.14 29.49
N LYS A 40 -26.14 17.20 29.19
CA LYS A 40 -27.51 17.40 29.69
C LYS A 40 -28.51 16.38 29.13
N HIS A 41 -28.22 15.80 27.96
CA HIS A 41 -29.08 14.84 27.28
C HIS A 41 -28.78 13.37 27.62
N VAL A 42 -27.82 13.09 28.51
CA VAL A 42 -27.67 11.74 29.06
C VAL A 42 -28.97 11.34 29.79
N GLY A 43 -29.54 10.22 29.39
CA GLY A 43 -30.84 9.72 29.85
C GLY A 43 -32.05 10.27 29.07
N ARG A 44 -31.84 11.06 28.01
CA ARG A 44 -32.90 11.60 27.15
C ARG A 44 -32.86 11.01 25.73
N LYS A 45 -33.92 11.28 24.96
CA LYS A 45 -34.04 10.86 23.56
C LYS A 45 -33.09 11.62 22.64
N VAL A 46 -32.54 10.96 21.64
CA VAL A 46 -31.66 11.56 20.62
C VAL A 46 -32.36 12.70 19.87
N GLY A 47 -33.65 12.58 19.57
CA GLY A 47 -34.42 13.62 18.89
C GLY A 47 -34.65 14.89 19.72
N GLU A 48 -34.51 14.83 21.04
CA GLU A 48 -34.45 16.05 21.88
C GLU A 48 -33.11 16.77 21.71
N LEU A 49 -32.02 16.01 21.72
CA LEU A 49 -30.68 16.52 21.45
C LEU A 49 -30.61 17.14 20.05
N GLU A 50 -31.10 16.47 19.02
CA GLU A 50 -31.06 16.97 17.64
C GLU A 50 -31.76 18.33 17.50
N ARG A 51 -32.91 18.53 18.14
CA ARG A 51 -33.62 19.83 18.16
C ARG A 51 -32.80 20.92 18.85
N GLU A 52 -32.19 20.64 20.00
CA GLU A 52 -31.35 21.64 20.68
C GLU A 52 -30.07 21.95 19.87
N LEU A 53 -29.54 20.98 19.12
CA LEU A 53 -28.42 21.20 18.20
C LEU A 53 -28.79 22.08 17.00
N GLU A 54 -30.02 21.98 16.48
CA GLU A 54 -30.54 22.86 15.43
C GLU A 54 -30.60 24.32 15.91
N ASP A 55 -31.14 24.56 17.11
CA ASP A 55 -31.20 25.89 17.72
C ASP A 55 -29.80 26.52 17.91
N ILE A 56 -28.81 25.71 18.30
CA ILE A 56 -27.41 26.14 18.45
C ILE A 56 -26.82 26.48 17.07
N GLU A 57 -27.04 25.63 16.07
CA GLU A 57 -26.57 25.87 14.70
C GLU A 57 -27.07 27.22 14.18
N GLU A 58 -28.38 27.49 14.26
CA GLU A 58 -28.97 28.75 13.81
C GLU A 58 -28.36 29.97 14.52
N ARG A 59 -28.17 29.87 15.85
CA ARG A 59 -27.60 30.97 16.63
C ARG A 59 -26.15 31.28 16.25
N TYR A 60 -25.29 30.26 16.15
CA TYR A 60 -23.88 30.46 15.78
C TYR A 60 -23.70 30.85 14.32
N GLU A 61 -24.56 30.37 13.42
CA GLU A 61 -24.65 30.87 12.05
C GLU A 61 -24.93 32.39 12.01
N GLY A 62 -25.89 32.85 12.83
CA GLY A 62 -26.19 34.28 12.99
C GLY A 62 -24.99 35.10 13.47
N MET A 63 -24.04 34.48 14.18
CA MET A 63 -22.78 35.08 14.64
C MET A 63 -21.62 34.95 13.62
N GLY A 64 -21.89 34.39 12.43
CA GLY A 64 -20.91 34.22 11.36
C GLY A 64 -20.04 32.96 11.47
N VAL A 65 -20.39 32.02 12.34
CA VAL A 65 -19.77 30.69 12.38
C VAL A 65 -20.33 29.84 11.25
N ASP A 66 -19.45 29.13 10.55
CA ASP A 66 -19.82 28.22 9.47
C ASP A 66 -20.55 27.00 10.05
N PHE A 67 -21.80 26.75 9.63
CA PHE A 67 -22.63 25.62 10.06
C PHE A 67 -21.93 24.26 9.99
N LYS A 68 -21.01 24.09 9.04
CA LYS A 68 -20.21 22.87 8.90
C LYS A 68 -19.30 22.61 10.09
N LEU A 69 -18.94 23.66 10.84
CA LEU A 69 -18.18 23.51 12.08
C LEU A 69 -19.09 22.92 13.16
N VAL A 70 -20.27 23.52 13.36
CA VAL A 70 -21.26 23.07 14.37
C VAL A 70 -21.57 21.60 14.14
N ARG A 71 -22.09 21.25 12.96
CA ARG A 71 -22.38 19.85 12.59
C ARG A 71 -21.17 18.94 12.72
N GLY A 72 -19.99 19.43 12.34
CA GLY A 72 -18.78 18.63 12.38
C GLY A 72 -18.29 18.34 13.80
N LEU A 73 -18.47 19.26 14.74
CA LEU A 73 -18.22 19.03 16.17
C LEU A 73 -19.29 18.10 16.75
N SER A 74 -20.58 18.33 16.46
CA SER A 74 -21.68 17.46 16.89
C SER A 74 -21.47 16.00 16.45
N THR A 75 -21.11 15.77 15.18
CA THR A 75 -20.79 14.41 14.68
C THR A 75 -19.64 13.73 15.45
N LEU A 76 -18.69 14.49 16.01
CA LEU A 76 -17.63 13.90 16.83
C LEU A 76 -18.11 13.58 18.25
N LEU A 77 -18.99 14.41 18.81
CA LEU A 77 -19.61 14.19 20.12
C LEU A 77 -20.62 13.04 20.09
N GLU A 78 -21.42 12.90 19.03
CA GLU A 78 -22.31 11.74 18.80
C GLU A 78 -21.55 10.41 18.88
N ARG A 79 -20.33 10.35 18.34
CA ARG A 79 -19.48 9.14 18.39
C ARG A 79 -18.93 8.82 19.76
N LYS A 80 -18.99 9.79 20.69
CA LYS A 80 -18.61 9.63 22.09
C LYS A 80 -19.84 9.31 22.96
N CYS A 81 -21.01 9.15 22.35
CA CYS A 81 -22.23 8.70 23.04
C CYS A 81 -22.44 7.20 22.84
N ASP A 82 -22.85 6.54 23.91
CA ASP A 82 -23.43 5.20 23.82
C ASP A 82 -24.95 5.37 23.75
N VAL A 83 -25.54 4.95 22.63
CA VAL A 83 -26.96 5.11 22.35
C VAL A 83 -27.61 3.74 22.30
N GLU A 84 -28.70 3.58 23.04
CA GLU A 84 -29.45 2.33 23.12
C GLU A 84 -30.92 2.53 22.76
N THR A 85 -31.49 1.50 22.14
CA THR A 85 -32.95 1.40 22.01
C THR A 85 -33.53 1.07 23.38
N LYS A 86 -34.59 1.79 23.78
CA LYS A 86 -35.35 1.52 25.02
C LYS A 86 -35.73 0.03 25.07
N GLU A 87 -35.47 -0.62 26.20
CA GLU A 87 -35.82 -2.03 26.35
C GLU A 87 -37.34 -2.19 26.38
N THR A 88 -37.86 -3.02 25.47
CA THR A 88 -39.29 -3.30 25.36
C THR A 88 -39.55 -4.79 25.54
N LYS A 89 -40.67 -5.15 26.19
CA LYS A 89 -41.08 -6.56 26.35
C LYS A 89 -41.43 -7.22 25.02
N VAL A 90 -41.91 -6.42 24.08
CA VAL A 90 -42.29 -6.80 22.71
C VAL A 90 -41.53 -5.92 21.75
N LYS A 91 -40.94 -6.48 20.70
CA LYS A 91 -40.13 -5.69 19.77
C LYS A 91 -40.99 -4.65 19.01
N PRO A 92 -40.50 -3.42 18.76
CA PRO A 92 -41.27 -2.37 18.11
C PRO A 92 -41.85 -2.73 16.73
N ASP A 93 -41.17 -3.58 15.94
CA ASP A 93 -41.68 -4.09 14.66
C ASP A 93 -42.93 -4.97 14.82
N GLN A 94 -43.00 -5.75 15.90
CA GLN A 94 -44.16 -6.59 16.21
C GLN A 94 -45.35 -5.75 16.67
N ILE A 95 -45.09 -4.69 17.45
CA ILE A 95 -46.10 -3.73 17.88
C ILE A 95 -46.73 -3.06 16.66
N ARG A 96 -45.90 -2.50 15.76
CA ARG A 96 -46.35 -1.90 14.49
C ARG A 96 -47.19 -2.85 13.66
N ARG A 97 -46.74 -4.10 13.49
CA ARG A 97 -47.48 -5.10 12.71
C ARG A 97 -48.90 -5.30 13.23
N ILE A 98 -49.08 -5.49 14.54
CA ILE A 98 -50.40 -5.75 15.13
C ILE A 98 -51.29 -4.51 15.04
N VAL A 99 -50.75 -3.31 15.33
CA VAL A 99 -51.49 -2.05 15.20
C VAL A 99 -51.94 -1.84 13.75
N PHE A 100 -51.07 -2.03 12.78
CA PHE A 100 -51.39 -1.82 11.37
C PHE A 100 -52.31 -2.90 10.79
N GLU A 101 -52.19 -4.16 11.20
CA GLU A 101 -53.14 -5.22 10.82
C GLU A 101 -54.55 -4.93 11.35
N ARG A 102 -54.67 -4.36 12.56
CA ARG A 102 -55.95 -3.95 13.13
C ARG A 102 -56.54 -2.75 12.42
N ALA A 103 -55.74 -1.72 12.16
CA ALA A 103 -56.17 -0.57 11.35
C ALA A 103 -56.61 -1.00 9.94
N ALA A 104 -55.91 -1.95 9.31
CA ALA A 104 -56.24 -2.47 7.99
C ALA A 104 -57.64 -3.12 7.93
N LYS A 105 -58.09 -3.77 9.01
CA LYS A 105 -59.46 -4.35 9.09
C LYS A 105 -60.55 -3.29 9.09
N LEU A 106 -60.23 -2.05 9.43
CA LEU A 106 -61.12 -0.89 9.43
C LEU A 106 -60.94 0.00 8.20
N GLY A 107 -60.33 -0.52 7.13
CA GLY A 107 -60.09 0.22 5.89
C GLY A 107 -58.73 0.94 5.85
N GLY A 108 -57.85 0.71 6.84
CA GLY A 108 -56.45 1.14 6.84
C GLY A 108 -56.21 2.58 7.33
N PHE A 109 -57.24 3.42 7.33
CA PHE A 109 -57.16 4.79 7.83
C PHE A 109 -58.18 4.99 8.94
N VAL A 110 -57.69 5.08 10.17
CA VAL A 110 -58.50 5.18 11.40
C VAL A 110 -58.25 6.54 12.03
N ILE A 111 -59.24 7.44 11.94
CA ILE A 111 -59.20 8.74 12.64
C ILE A 111 -60.01 8.60 13.93
N ASP A 112 -61.29 8.28 13.79
CA ASP A 112 -62.21 8.20 14.93
C ASP A 112 -61.99 6.92 15.75
N GLU A 113 -61.60 5.83 15.11
CA GLU A 113 -61.35 4.51 15.73
C GLU A 113 -59.90 4.34 16.23
N ARG A 114 -59.07 5.38 16.12
CA ARG A 114 -57.62 5.29 16.44
C ARG A 114 -57.36 4.79 17.85
N GLU A 115 -58.03 5.37 18.85
CA GLU A 115 -57.85 4.98 20.24
C GLU A 115 -58.29 3.54 20.50
N GLU A 116 -59.37 3.09 19.86
CA GLU A 116 -59.86 1.72 19.96
C GLU A 116 -58.86 0.72 19.38
N VAL A 117 -58.26 1.03 18.23
CA VAL A 117 -57.24 0.20 17.59
C VAL A 117 -56.00 0.06 18.48
N LEU A 118 -55.50 1.18 19.01
CA LEU A 118 -54.32 1.18 19.88
C LEU A 118 -54.59 0.43 21.18
N LYS A 119 -55.76 0.63 21.80
CA LYS A 119 -56.15 -0.08 23.02
C LYS A 119 -56.29 -1.58 22.77
N ALA A 120 -56.92 -2.00 21.68
CA ALA A 120 -57.09 -3.41 21.36
C ALA A 120 -55.75 -4.10 21.00
N ALA A 121 -54.83 -3.38 20.34
CA ALA A 121 -53.47 -3.86 20.11
C ALA A 121 -52.67 -3.99 21.41
N ALA A 122 -52.82 -3.03 22.33
CA ALA A 122 -52.17 -3.04 23.63
C ALA A 122 -52.64 -4.21 24.50
N GLU A 123 -53.95 -4.49 24.51
CA GLU A 123 -54.54 -5.65 25.19
C GLU A 123 -54.00 -6.98 24.65
N GLU A 124 -53.90 -7.13 23.32
CA GLU A 124 -53.34 -8.32 22.68
C GLU A 124 -51.86 -8.52 23.04
N LEU A 125 -51.10 -7.43 23.08
CA LEU A 125 -49.66 -7.44 23.34
C LEU A 125 -49.31 -7.42 24.83
N LYS A 126 -50.29 -7.27 25.72
CA LYS A 126 -50.12 -7.07 27.17
C LYS A 126 -49.20 -5.89 27.50
N ILE A 127 -49.37 -4.80 26.76
CA ILE A 127 -48.69 -3.52 26.93
C ILE A 127 -49.70 -2.52 27.50
N ASP A 128 -49.24 -1.51 28.24
CA ASP A 128 -50.12 -0.42 28.65
C ASP A 128 -50.59 0.37 27.40
N PRO A 129 -51.90 0.58 27.18
CA PRO A 129 -52.40 1.37 26.06
C PRO A 129 -51.80 2.78 25.95
N SER A 130 -51.36 3.37 27.06
CA SER A 130 -50.69 4.68 27.06
C SER A 130 -49.24 4.63 26.57
N GLU A 131 -48.59 3.47 26.64
CA GLU A 131 -47.20 3.27 26.24
C GLU A 131 -47.06 2.74 24.81
N ILE A 132 -48.12 2.14 24.25
CA ILE A 132 -48.03 1.41 22.97
C ILE A 132 -47.51 2.30 21.83
N GLU A 133 -47.95 3.57 21.78
CA GLU A 133 -47.54 4.50 20.74
C GLU A 133 -46.05 4.86 20.84
N GLU A 134 -45.55 5.07 22.05
CA GLU A 134 -44.13 5.32 22.28
C GLU A 134 -43.28 4.08 21.91
N LEU A 135 -43.72 2.91 22.38
CA LEU A 135 -43.00 1.65 22.17
C LEU A 135 -43.00 1.21 20.70
N MET A 136 -44.02 1.58 19.93
CA MET A 136 -44.15 1.32 18.50
C MET A 136 -42.99 1.91 17.69
N TRP A 137 -42.44 3.04 18.16
CA TRP A 137 -41.39 3.80 17.49
C TRP A 137 -40.07 3.84 18.27
N ALA A 138 -39.93 3.05 19.34
CA ALA A 138 -38.75 3.06 20.19
C ALA A 138 -37.44 2.68 19.48
N ASP A 139 -37.52 1.97 18.35
CA ASP A 139 -36.37 1.59 17.52
C ASP A 139 -35.92 2.66 16.52
N TRP A 140 -36.68 3.74 16.36
CA TRP A 140 -36.29 4.88 15.52
C TRP A 140 -35.12 5.64 16.13
N ASP A 141 -34.20 6.12 15.29
CA ASP A 141 -32.95 6.75 15.74
C ASP A 141 -33.21 7.94 16.69
N GLU A 142 -34.20 8.78 16.39
CA GLU A 142 -34.64 9.91 17.24
C GLU A 142 -35.19 9.48 18.61
N ASN A 143 -35.74 8.27 18.73
CA ASN A 143 -36.36 7.77 19.96
C ASN A 143 -35.41 6.95 20.83
N LYS A 144 -34.19 6.67 20.33
CA LYS A 144 -33.15 6.01 21.15
C LYS A 144 -32.70 6.92 22.27
N GLU A 145 -32.20 6.33 23.35
CA GLU A 145 -31.76 7.03 24.54
C GLU A 145 -30.23 7.07 24.62
N ILE A 146 -29.69 8.21 25.07
CA ILE A 146 -28.26 8.37 25.31
C ILE A 146 -27.93 7.80 26.70
N LYS A 147 -27.21 6.69 26.78
CA LYS A 147 -26.88 6.00 28.04
C LYS A 147 -25.68 6.60 28.74
N SER A 148 -24.64 6.90 27.97
CA SER A 148 -23.42 7.49 28.47
C SER A 148 -22.81 8.41 27.43
N PHE A 149 -22.01 9.35 27.90
CA PHE A 149 -21.29 10.30 27.07
C PHE A 149 -19.87 10.43 27.61
N ASN A 150 -18.88 10.11 26.78
CA ASN A 150 -17.46 10.28 27.09
C ASN A 150 -17.03 11.72 26.78
N GLU A 151 -17.14 12.59 27.79
CA GLU A 151 -16.93 14.03 27.70
C GLU A 151 -15.46 14.40 27.39
N PRO A 152 -15.17 15.01 26.22
CA PRO A 152 -13.85 15.57 25.93
C PRO A 152 -13.71 16.98 26.50
N THR A 153 -12.47 17.50 26.59
CA THR A 153 -12.27 18.95 26.75
C THR A 153 -12.58 19.68 25.44
N ALA A 154 -13.00 20.95 25.51
CA ALA A 154 -13.24 21.76 24.31
C ALA A 154 -12.01 21.86 23.41
N ALA A 155 -10.82 22.07 24.00
CA ALA A 155 -9.57 22.13 23.26
C ALA A 155 -9.25 20.82 22.53
N ASP A 156 -9.48 19.68 23.18
CA ASP A 156 -9.25 18.36 22.56
C ASP A 156 -10.27 18.06 21.46
N LEU A 157 -11.53 18.45 21.64
CA LEU A 157 -12.54 18.35 20.59
C LEU A 157 -12.15 19.12 19.33
N LEU A 158 -11.65 20.36 19.48
CA LEU A 158 -11.16 21.16 18.34
C LEU A 158 -9.95 20.51 17.64
N ARG A 159 -9.03 19.92 18.41
CA ARG A 159 -7.89 19.19 17.84
C ARG A 159 -8.33 17.92 17.10
N GLU A 160 -9.25 17.15 17.68
CA GLU A 160 -9.86 15.97 17.05
C GLU A 160 -10.63 16.35 15.77
N TYR A 161 -11.29 17.51 15.77
CA TYR A 161 -11.93 18.09 14.59
C TYR A 161 -10.92 18.34 13.49
N ASN A 162 -9.80 19.00 13.78
CA ASN A 162 -8.75 19.28 12.81
C ASN A 162 -8.16 17.99 12.21
N GLN A 163 -7.88 16.99 13.05
CA GLN A 163 -7.45 15.68 12.57
C GLN A 163 -8.52 15.07 11.64
N SER A 164 -9.77 15.04 12.06
CA SER A 164 -10.87 14.47 11.27
C SER A 164 -11.07 15.22 9.94
N LEU A 165 -10.85 16.52 9.91
CA LEU A 165 -10.90 17.36 8.71
C LEU A 165 -9.78 17.00 7.72
N LEU A 166 -8.54 16.84 8.21
CA LEU A 166 -7.40 16.39 7.41
C LEU A 166 -7.65 14.99 6.83
N GLN A 167 -8.11 14.05 7.66
CA GLN A 167 -8.48 12.71 7.22
C GLN A 167 -9.53 12.72 6.11
N THR A 168 -10.58 13.54 6.27
CA THR A 168 -11.65 13.69 5.27
C THR A 168 -11.13 14.30 3.96
N ALA A 169 -10.19 15.24 4.02
CA ALA A 169 -9.56 15.80 2.82
C ALA A 169 -8.74 14.74 2.06
N LEU A 170 -7.93 13.97 2.78
CA LEU A 170 -7.07 12.92 2.21
C LEU A 170 -7.86 11.75 1.60
N PHE A 171 -9.10 11.54 2.02
CA PHE A 171 -9.99 10.56 1.39
C PHE A 171 -10.22 10.85 -0.11
N ARG A 172 -10.07 12.12 -0.54
CA ARG A 172 -10.15 12.52 -1.96
C ARG A 172 -8.78 12.62 -2.64
N ALA A 173 -7.69 12.19 -1.99
CA ALA A 173 -6.35 12.29 -2.56
C ALA A 173 -6.19 11.35 -3.78
N ILE A 174 -5.54 11.84 -4.83
CA ILE A 174 -5.06 11.08 -5.98
C ILE A 174 -3.71 10.44 -5.65
N ARG A 175 -2.86 11.20 -4.98
CA ARG A 175 -1.58 10.77 -4.41
C ARG A 175 -1.22 11.66 -3.23
N MET A 176 -0.37 11.15 -2.36
CA MET A 176 0.16 11.86 -1.21
C MET A 176 1.67 11.62 -1.14
N GLU A 177 2.42 12.71 -1.07
CA GLU A 177 3.84 12.69 -0.71
C GLU A 177 3.97 13.02 0.76
N LEU A 178 4.67 12.17 1.48
CA LEU A 178 4.96 12.33 2.90
C LEU A 178 6.47 12.41 3.08
N PHE A 179 6.95 13.55 3.55
CA PHE A 179 8.35 13.73 3.94
C PHE A 179 8.44 13.60 5.45
N VAL A 180 9.33 12.75 5.94
CA VAL A 180 9.55 12.58 7.37
C VAL A 180 11.03 12.62 7.71
N ARG A 181 11.32 13.20 8.88
CA ARG A 181 12.63 13.15 9.53
C ARG A 181 12.43 12.70 10.97
N GLY A 182 13.39 11.98 11.52
CA GLY A 182 13.35 11.55 12.91
C GLY A 182 14.26 10.37 13.18
N GLY A 183 14.24 9.92 14.44
CA GLY A 183 14.98 8.72 14.85
C GLY A 183 14.52 7.47 14.10
N SER A 184 15.45 6.53 13.91
CA SER A 184 15.20 5.25 13.21
C SER A 184 14.01 4.47 13.80
N GLY A 185 13.78 4.57 15.12
CA GLY A 185 12.65 3.96 15.81
C GLY A 185 11.29 4.46 15.30
N LYS A 186 11.02 5.78 15.34
CA LYS A 186 9.73 6.34 14.89
C LYS A 186 9.47 6.10 13.40
N ILE A 187 10.51 6.19 12.57
CA ILE A 187 10.41 5.86 11.14
C ILE A 187 10.02 4.39 10.95
N LYS A 188 10.63 3.47 11.72
CA LYS A 188 10.26 2.05 11.69
C LYS A 188 8.79 1.84 12.06
N LEU A 189 8.28 2.55 13.06
CA LEU A 189 6.87 2.49 13.44
C LEU A 189 5.95 3.02 12.34
N LEU A 190 6.30 4.12 11.68
CA LEU A 190 5.54 4.63 10.53
C LEU A 190 5.48 3.60 9.39
N ILE A 191 6.60 2.95 9.06
CA ILE A 191 6.65 1.94 8.00
C ILE A 191 5.76 0.74 8.35
N ARG A 192 5.86 0.24 9.59
CA ARG A 192 4.95 -0.81 10.09
C ARG A 192 3.49 -0.40 9.95
N ASP A 193 3.17 0.84 10.31
CA ASP A 193 1.80 1.33 10.24
C ASP A 193 1.27 1.45 8.79
N ILE A 194 2.12 1.91 7.86
CA ILE A 194 1.83 1.93 6.42
C ILE A 194 1.56 0.52 5.89
N LYS A 195 2.39 -0.45 6.27
CA LYS A 195 2.26 -1.87 5.88
C LYS A 195 1.02 -2.53 6.48
N ALA A 196 0.79 -2.36 7.77
CA ALA A 196 -0.39 -2.87 8.48
C ALA A 196 -1.71 -2.36 7.86
N LYS A 197 -1.71 -1.11 7.37
CA LYS A 197 -2.85 -0.51 6.66
C LYS A 197 -2.96 -0.95 5.19
N GLY A 198 -1.99 -1.71 4.70
CA GLY A 198 -1.91 -2.27 3.36
C GLY A 198 -1.73 -1.21 2.27
N LEU A 199 -1.13 -0.05 2.59
CA LEU A 199 -1.08 1.08 1.67
C LEU A 199 -0.10 0.83 0.51
N MET A 200 -0.45 1.31 -0.68
CA MET A 200 0.45 1.29 -1.83
C MET A 200 1.41 2.46 -1.72
N TYR A 201 2.68 2.16 -1.51
CA TYR A 201 3.71 3.19 -1.37
C TYR A 201 5.01 2.84 -2.08
N TYR A 202 5.80 3.89 -2.30
CA TYR A 202 7.22 3.85 -2.65
C TYR A 202 7.98 4.72 -1.66
N ALA A 203 9.20 4.33 -1.30
CA ALA A 203 10.06 5.14 -0.47
C ALA A 203 11.33 5.54 -1.23
N GLU A 204 11.81 6.75 -0.96
CA GLU A 204 13.03 7.32 -1.51
C GLU A 204 13.88 7.86 -0.35
N SER A 205 15.17 7.54 -0.37
CA SER A 205 16.11 8.07 0.62
C SER A 205 16.48 9.49 0.22
N LEU A 206 16.34 10.44 1.15
CA LEU A 206 16.83 11.80 0.99
C LEU A 206 18.04 12.02 1.89
N LYS A 207 18.80 13.09 1.65
CA LYS A 207 19.96 13.44 2.49
C LYS A 207 19.60 13.54 3.98
N ASN A 208 18.41 14.06 4.28
CA ASN A 208 17.97 14.38 5.64
C ASN A 208 16.63 13.72 5.99
N GLY A 209 16.32 12.51 5.51
CA GLY A 209 15.07 11.81 5.84
C GLY A 209 14.58 10.87 4.75
N ILE A 210 13.31 10.51 4.82
CA ILE A 210 12.66 9.61 3.86
C ILE A 210 11.45 10.30 3.26
N ARG A 211 11.29 10.15 1.95
CA ARG A 211 10.07 10.54 1.23
C ARG A 211 9.28 9.27 0.90
N PHE A 212 8.03 9.25 1.32
CA PHE A 212 7.05 8.24 0.92
C PHE A 212 6.13 8.85 -0.14
N LEU A 213 6.03 8.19 -1.29
CA LEU A 213 4.98 8.44 -2.28
C LEU A 213 3.90 7.38 -2.09
N ILE A 214 2.73 7.79 -1.61
CA ILE A 214 1.59 6.93 -1.32
C ILE A 214 0.50 7.21 -2.35
N ASP A 215 0.03 6.17 -3.03
CA ASP A 215 -1.10 6.31 -3.96
C ASP A 215 -2.37 6.64 -3.17
N GLY A 216 -3.19 7.56 -3.67
CA GLY A 216 -4.38 8.04 -2.99
C GLY A 216 -5.65 7.27 -3.39
N PRO A 217 -6.75 7.37 -2.62
CA PRO A 217 -7.96 6.60 -2.89
C PRO A 217 -8.64 6.99 -4.20
N ALA A 218 -8.43 8.22 -4.66
CA ALA A 218 -8.97 8.68 -5.93
C ALA A 218 -8.23 8.14 -7.17
N SER A 219 -7.08 7.46 -7.00
CA SER A 219 -6.36 6.81 -8.11
C SER A 219 -6.84 5.38 -8.39
N VAL A 220 -7.60 4.77 -7.47
CA VAL A 220 -8.06 3.38 -7.60
C VAL A 220 -9.49 3.23 -8.10
N LEU A 221 -9.79 2.08 -8.72
CA LEU A 221 -11.08 1.79 -9.35
C LEU A 221 -12.00 0.90 -8.51
N LYS A 222 -11.44 0.06 -7.64
CA LYS A 222 -12.15 -0.80 -6.67
C LYS A 222 -11.63 -0.55 -5.26
N LEU A 223 -12.43 -0.93 -4.27
CA LEU A 223 -12.10 -0.82 -2.84
C LEU A 223 -11.73 0.60 -2.38
N THR A 224 -12.10 1.64 -3.15
CA THR A 224 -11.78 3.05 -2.88
C THR A 224 -12.12 3.46 -1.45
N THR A 225 -13.28 3.05 -0.95
CA THR A 225 -13.70 3.37 0.43
C THR A 225 -12.83 2.70 1.48
N ARG A 226 -12.56 1.39 1.33
CA ARG A 226 -11.71 0.64 2.28
C ARG A 226 -10.27 1.19 2.28
N TYR A 227 -9.70 1.40 1.09
CA TYR A 227 -8.37 1.97 0.94
C TYR A 227 -8.30 3.41 1.48
N GLY A 228 -9.33 4.22 1.24
CA GLY A 228 -9.42 5.58 1.77
C GLY A 228 -9.50 5.65 3.29
N ILE A 229 -10.24 4.73 3.92
CA ILE A 229 -10.25 4.59 5.38
C ILE A 229 -8.85 4.21 5.88
N SER A 230 -8.17 3.26 5.23
CA SER A 230 -6.79 2.91 5.58
C SER A 230 -5.84 4.11 5.53
N LEU A 231 -5.89 4.90 4.45
CA LEU A 231 -5.04 6.10 4.32
C LEU A 231 -5.37 7.15 5.39
N ALA A 232 -6.65 7.40 5.64
CA ALA A 232 -7.07 8.33 6.69
C ALA A 232 -6.61 7.89 8.09
N LYS A 233 -6.63 6.59 8.37
CA LYS A 233 -6.15 6.04 9.64
C LYS A 233 -4.63 6.20 9.81
N LEU A 234 -3.86 6.53 8.76
CA LEU A 234 -2.41 6.81 8.86
C LEU A 234 -2.12 8.19 9.45
N VAL A 235 -3.07 9.13 9.35
CA VAL A 235 -2.90 10.53 9.80
C VAL A 235 -2.39 10.64 11.24
N PRO A 236 -2.98 9.95 12.25
CA PRO A 236 -2.50 10.00 13.65
C PRO A 236 -1.01 9.68 13.80
N THR A 237 -0.52 8.67 13.07
CA THR A 237 0.89 8.27 13.06
C THR A 237 1.77 9.36 12.44
N ILE A 238 1.32 9.97 11.34
CA ILE A 238 2.06 11.05 10.65
C ILE A 238 2.20 12.27 11.55
N ILE A 239 1.10 12.77 12.12
CA ILE A 239 1.12 14.00 12.93
C ILE A 239 1.97 13.85 14.20
N SER A 240 2.20 12.60 14.65
CA SER A 240 3.00 12.25 15.82
C SER A 240 4.50 12.08 15.53
N MET A 241 4.92 12.15 14.26
CA MET A 241 6.33 12.19 13.86
C MET A 241 6.98 13.50 14.31
N ASP A 242 8.31 13.50 14.54
CA ASP A 242 9.05 14.69 14.99
C ASP A 242 9.11 15.80 13.92
N SER A 243 9.21 15.42 12.65
CA SER A 243 9.05 16.32 11.52
C SER A 243 8.31 15.61 10.40
N TRP A 244 7.32 16.30 9.83
CA TRP A 244 6.49 15.79 8.76
C TRP A 244 6.06 16.90 7.81
N ARG A 245 5.94 16.57 6.53
CA ARG A 245 5.27 17.39 5.53
C ARG A 245 4.43 16.50 4.62
N ILE A 246 3.16 16.85 4.47
CA ILE A 246 2.21 16.20 3.58
C ILE A 246 1.98 17.12 2.38
N VAL A 247 2.23 16.61 1.18
CA VAL A 247 1.83 17.25 -0.09
C VAL A 247 0.92 16.29 -0.83
N ALA A 248 -0.35 16.63 -0.98
CA ALA A 248 -1.34 15.75 -1.60
C ALA A 248 -2.10 16.43 -2.74
N ASP A 249 -2.30 15.70 -3.84
CA ASP A 249 -3.15 16.13 -4.94
C ASP A 249 -4.59 15.69 -4.66
N ILE A 250 -5.48 16.62 -4.39
CA ILE A 250 -6.86 16.35 -4.00
C ILE A 250 -7.81 16.45 -5.20
N ARG A 251 -8.58 15.38 -5.43
CA ARG A 251 -9.57 15.30 -6.51
C ARG A 251 -10.77 16.20 -6.22
N MET A 252 -10.82 17.35 -6.87
CA MET A 252 -11.98 18.24 -6.97
C MET A 252 -12.38 18.40 -8.44
N ARG A 253 -13.26 19.35 -8.79
CA ARG A 253 -13.59 19.66 -10.21
C ARG A 253 -12.32 19.95 -11.04
N LYS A 254 -11.35 20.63 -10.43
CA LYS A 254 -9.95 20.72 -10.91
C LYS A 254 -9.04 20.25 -9.77
N PRO A 255 -7.97 19.47 -10.04
CA PRO A 255 -7.05 19.03 -8.98
C PRO A 255 -6.48 20.23 -8.20
N LEU A 256 -6.44 20.11 -6.86
CA LEU A 256 -5.88 21.10 -5.95
C LEU A 256 -4.81 20.46 -5.09
N ILE A 257 -3.82 21.24 -4.68
CA ILE A 257 -2.70 20.80 -3.85
C ILE A 257 -2.99 21.15 -2.40
N LEU A 258 -3.00 20.15 -1.53
CA LEU A 258 -2.92 20.30 -0.08
C LEU A 258 -1.45 20.21 0.32
N ASP A 259 -0.95 21.20 1.05
CA ASP A 259 0.46 21.26 1.50
C ASP A 259 0.47 21.68 2.97
N LEU A 260 0.83 20.76 3.85
CA LEU A 260 0.81 20.91 5.30
C LEU A 260 2.13 20.42 5.89
N SER A 261 2.59 21.04 6.96
CA SER A 261 3.81 20.66 7.67
C SER A 261 3.61 20.62 9.17
N ASP A 262 4.61 20.08 9.87
CA ASP A 262 4.70 20.02 11.33
C ASP A 262 4.61 21.38 12.04
N SER A 263 4.71 22.51 11.31
CA SER A 263 4.38 23.85 11.82
C SER A 263 2.94 24.01 12.33
N LEU A 264 2.05 23.06 12.01
CA LEU A 264 0.66 23.03 12.47
C LEU A 264 0.43 22.00 13.59
N ARG A 265 1.49 21.41 14.17
CA ARG A 265 1.40 20.32 15.15
C ARG A 265 0.45 20.63 16.30
N ASP A 266 0.49 21.84 16.83
CA ASP A 266 -0.31 22.25 18.00
C ASP A 266 -1.83 22.26 17.74
N LEU A 267 -2.23 22.25 16.46
CA LEU A 267 -3.63 22.17 16.05
C LEU A 267 -4.18 20.73 16.07
N PHE A 268 -3.34 19.72 16.29
CA PHE A 268 -3.73 18.32 16.24
C PHE A 268 -3.55 17.63 17.61
N PRO A 269 -4.22 16.50 17.86
CA PRO A 269 -4.03 15.75 19.10
C PRO A 269 -2.64 15.13 19.14
N ALA A 270 -2.08 14.99 20.34
CA ALA A 270 -0.91 14.16 20.56
C ALA A 270 -1.32 12.69 20.58
N HIS A 271 -0.66 11.83 19.79
CA HIS A 271 -0.83 10.38 19.86
C HIS A 271 0.47 9.69 20.24
N GLU A 272 0.35 8.65 21.05
CA GLU A 272 1.42 7.67 21.19
C GLU A 272 1.35 6.68 20.04
N ILE A 273 2.51 6.39 19.45
CA ILE A 273 2.63 5.41 18.37
C ILE A 273 2.85 4.05 19.03
N THR A 274 1.79 3.25 19.11
CA THR A 274 1.85 1.91 19.72
C THR A 274 2.38 0.88 18.73
N THR A 275 2.96 -0.20 19.25
CA THR A 275 3.48 -1.32 18.46
C THR A 275 2.55 -2.53 18.53
N VAL A 276 2.28 -3.17 17.39
CA VAL A 276 1.69 -4.52 17.33
C VAL A 276 2.77 -5.50 16.88
N GLU A 277 2.97 -6.61 17.60
CA GLU A 277 4.06 -7.59 17.35
C GLU A 277 3.84 -8.47 16.10
N TYR A 278 2.58 -8.65 15.70
CA TYR A 278 2.17 -9.22 14.42
C TYR A 278 1.10 -8.29 13.84
N ASP A 279 1.43 -7.59 12.78
CA ASP A 279 0.47 -6.68 12.16
C ASP A 279 -0.59 -7.43 11.33
N SER A 280 -0.35 -8.70 10.96
CA SER A 280 -1.32 -9.55 10.27
C SER A 280 -1.19 -11.06 10.54
N SER A 281 -2.33 -11.77 10.39
CA SER A 281 -2.37 -13.23 10.37
C SER A 281 -1.61 -13.83 9.17
N LEU A 282 -1.44 -13.07 8.08
CA LEU A 282 -0.74 -13.48 6.87
C LEU A 282 0.77 -13.61 7.07
N GLU A 283 1.38 -12.63 7.76
CA GLU A 283 2.81 -12.70 8.11
C GLU A 283 3.14 -13.96 8.92
N ARG A 284 2.27 -14.30 9.88
CA ARG A 284 2.42 -15.52 10.68
C ARG A 284 2.34 -16.78 9.82
N GLN A 285 1.33 -16.87 8.96
CA GLN A 285 1.18 -18.00 8.03
C GLN A 285 2.41 -18.14 7.12
N PHE A 286 2.91 -17.04 6.55
CA PHE A 286 4.11 -17.07 5.72
C PHE A 286 5.31 -17.63 6.50
N HIS A 287 5.55 -17.11 7.71
CA HIS A 287 6.66 -17.56 8.56
C HIS A 287 6.58 -19.06 8.83
N GLU A 288 5.42 -19.55 9.26
CA GLU A 288 5.20 -20.96 9.59
C GLU A 288 5.45 -21.88 8.38
N ILE A 289 4.91 -21.53 7.21
CA ILE A 289 5.08 -22.30 5.97
C ILE A 289 6.53 -22.28 5.48
N ALA A 290 7.19 -21.12 5.52
CA ALA A 290 8.58 -20.99 5.09
C ALA A 290 9.54 -21.77 6.02
N ALA A 291 9.35 -21.65 7.34
CA ALA A 291 10.16 -22.35 8.33
C ALA A 291 10.03 -23.88 8.20
N SER A 292 8.80 -24.38 8.07
CA SER A 292 8.54 -25.82 7.85
C SER A 292 9.05 -26.33 6.49
N SER A 293 9.25 -25.44 5.50
CA SER A 293 9.90 -25.75 4.23
C SER A 293 11.44 -25.73 4.30
N GLY A 294 12.02 -25.60 5.50
CA GLY A 294 13.46 -25.64 5.76
C GLY A 294 14.19 -24.32 5.55
N TRP A 295 13.49 -23.19 5.56
CA TRP A 295 14.10 -21.85 5.49
C TRP A 295 14.32 -21.28 6.89
N GLU A 296 15.46 -20.64 7.12
CA GLU A 296 15.65 -19.71 8.23
C GLU A 296 14.91 -18.40 7.89
N VAL A 297 14.01 -17.94 8.76
CA VAL A 297 13.15 -16.77 8.49
C VAL A 297 13.51 -15.62 9.43
N ILE A 298 14.01 -14.52 8.87
CA ILE A 298 14.31 -13.28 9.58
C ILE A 298 13.21 -12.27 9.26
N ARG A 299 12.50 -11.78 10.29
CA ARG A 299 11.46 -10.74 10.15
C ARG A 299 12.06 -9.35 10.07
N GLU A 300 11.39 -8.47 9.33
CA GLU A 300 11.72 -7.05 9.20
C GLU A 300 13.23 -6.80 9.02
N PRO A 301 13.84 -7.37 7.97
CA PRO A 301 15.26 -7.20 7.73
C PRO A 301 15.62 -5.72 7.50
N TYR A 302 16.93 -5.46 7.37
CA TYR A 302 17.42 -4.12 7.08
C TYR A 302 16.80 -3.54 5.79
N PRO A 303 16.52 -2.22 5.74
CA PRO A 303 16.07 -1.56 4.51
C PRO A 303 17.09 -1.71 3.39
N ILE A 304 16.61 -1.83 2.16
CA ILE A 304 17.46 -2.01 0.99
C ILE A 304 17.40 -0.75 0.15
N VAL A 305 18.56 -0.14 -0.07
CA VAL A 305 18.68 1.08 -0.87
C VAL A 305 19.27 0.73 -2.23
N SER A 306 18.55 1.07 -3.30
CA SER A 306 19.06 0.95 -4.67
C SER A 306 18.50 2.05 -5.57
N GLY A 307 19.38 2.71 -6.33
CA GLY A 307 18.99 3.78 -7.26
C GLY A 307 18.24 4.94 -6.60
N GLY A 308 18.51 5.23 -5.32
CA GLY A 308 17.79 6.23 -4.51
C GLY A 308 16.42 5.77 -3.97
N SER A 309 15.90 4.63 -4.44
CA SER A 309 14.71 3.99 -3.88
C SER A 309 15.08 3.18 -2.62
N VAL A 310 14.15 3.11 -1.68
CA VAL A 310 14.26 2.33 -0.45
C VAL A 310 13.15 1.28 -0.44
N PHE A 311 13.53 0.03 -0.17
CA PHE A 311 12.61 -1.08 0.00
C PHE A 311 12.65 -1.56 1.44
N PHE A 312 11.47 -1.91 1.96
CA PHE A 312 11.31 -2.47 3.28
C PHE A 312 10.69 -3.86 3.12
N PRO A 313 11.48 -4.93 2.99
CA PRO A 313 10.96 -6.30 2.95
C PRO A 313 10.29 -6.65 4.28
N ASP A 314 9.37 -7.61 4.27
CA ASP A 314 8.78 -8.17 5.49
C ASP A 314 9.64 -9.30 6.04
N PHE A 315 10.26 -10.07 5.14
CA PHE A 315 11.11 -11.19 5.50
C PHE A 315 12.38 -11.24 4.66
N LEU A 316 13.46 -11.71 5.28
CA LEU A 316 14.61 -12.30 4.62
C LEU A 316 14.62 -13.78 4.98
N ILE A 317 14.53 -14.65 3.98
CA ILE A 317 14.63 -16.09 4.17
C ILE A 317 15.95 -16.63 3.63
N LYS A 318 16.54 -17.60 4.32
CA LYS A 318 17.81 -18.23 3.94
C LYS A 318 17.74 -19.74 3.95
N LYS A 319 18.43 -20.39 3.00
CA LYS A 319 18.59 -21.84 2.95
C LYS A 319 19.93 -22.21 2.31
N GLY A 320 20.94 -22.43 3.15
CA GLY A 320 22.33 -22.47 2.71
C GLY A 320 22.74 -21.10 2.14
N ASP A 321 23.34 -21.09 0.95
CA ASP A 321 23.80 -19.85 0.29
C ASP A 321 22.68 -19.06 -0.41
N VAL A 322 21.48 -19.63 -0.51
CA VAL A 322 20.34 -18.96 -1.14
C VAL A 322 19.71 -17.98 -0.15
N LYS A 323 19.63 -16.71 -0.54
CA LYS A 323 18.97 -15.63 0.20
C LYS A 323 17.85 -15.06 -0.65
N LEU A 324 16.65 -14.98 -0.10
CA LEU A 324 15.48 -14.43 -0.79
C LEU A 324 14.78 -13.41 0.12
N LEU A 325 14.51 -12.23 -0.43
CA LEU A 325 13.70 -11.23 0.24
C LEU A 325 12.24 -11.43 -0.12
N VAL A 326 11.35 -11.19 0.82
CA VAL A 326 9.92 -11.36 0.62
C VAL A 326 9.16 -10.15 1.13
N GLU A 327 8.22 -9.68 0.31
CA GLU A 327 7.30 -8.59 0.66
C GLU A 327 5.85 -9.03 0.37
N ILE A 328 5.00 -8.93 1.39
CA ILE A 328 3.56 -9.16 1.33
C ILE A 328 2.90 -7.82 1.02
N ILE A 329 2.21 -7.76 -0.11
CA ILE A 329 1.51 -6.56 -0.55
C ILE A 329 0.07 -6.58 -0.05
N GLY A 330 -0.34 -5.50 0.59
CA GLY A 330 -1.73 -5.24 0.97
C GLY A 330 -2.59 -4.86 -0.23
N PHE A 331 -3.23 -3.69 -0.20
CA PHE A 331 -3.95 -3.18 -1.36
C PHE A 331 -3.00 -2.95 -2.53
N TRP A 332 -3.46 -3.21 -3.75
CA TRP A 332 -2.61 -3.09 -4.92
C TRP A 332 -3.40 -2.79 -6.20
N THR A 333 -2.72 -2.22 -7.19
CA THR A 333 -3.18 -2.11 -8.57
C THR A 333 -2.18 -2.81 -9.49
N HIS A 334 -2.62 -3.24 -10.67
CA HIS A 334 -1.72 -3.85 -11.66
C HIS A 334 -0.51 -2.94 -11.97
N ASP A 335 -0.75 -1.64 -12.17
CA ASP A 335 0.30 -0.66 -12.41
C ASP A 335 1.24 -0.49 -11.21
N TYR A 336 0.73 -0.56 -9.98
CA TYR A 336 1.54 -0.51 -8.76
C TYR A 336 2.53 -1.69 -8.73
N ILE A 337 2.05 -2.92 -8.91
CA ILE A 337 2.92 -4.11 -8.91
C ILE A 337 3.92 -4.05 -10.06
N LYS A 338 3.50 -3.66 -11.27
CA LYS A 338 4.38 -3.53 -12.43
C LYS A 338 5.53 -2.54 -12.19
N LYS A 339 5.23 -1.36 -11.65
CA LYS A 339 6.24 -0.35 -11.29
C LYS A 339 7.15 -0.84 -10.17
N LYS A 340 6.60 -1.52 -9.16
CA LYS A 340 7.39 -2.09 -8.06
C LYS A 340 8.39 -3.14 -8.56
N LEU A 341 7.95 -4.07 -9.41
CA LEU A 341 8.83 -5.06 -10.07
C LEU A 341 9.92 -4.40 -10.92
N GLN A 342 9.61 -3.32 -11.65
CA GLN A 342 10.61 -2.57 -12.42
C GLN A 342 11.69 -1.97 -11.52
N LYS A 343 11.32 -1.37 -10.39
CA LYS A 343 12.30 -0.81 -9.44
C LYS A 343 13.12 -1.92 -8.76
N MET A 344 12.51 -3.08 -8.48
CA MET A 344 13.20 -4.24 -7.90
C MET A 344 14.30 -4.80 -8.80
N LYS A 345 14.25 -4.61 -10.13
CA LYS A 345 15.34 -5.03 -11.05
C LYS A 345 16.68 -4.37 -10.76
N GLN A 346 16.68 -3.23 -10.06
CA GLN A 346 17.89 -2.52 -9.64
C GLN A 346 18.44 -3.02 -8.30
N VAL A 347 17.68 -3.85 -7.57
CA VAL A 347 18.11 -4.45 -6.31
C VAL A 347 18.99 -5.67 -6.63
N SER A 348 20.14 -5.78 -5.96
CA SER A 348 21.07 -6.90 -6.14
C SER A 348 20.50 -8.23 -5.67
N ASP A 349 19.76 -8.19 -4.57
CA ASP A 349 19.13 -9.37 -3.97
C ASP A 349 17.82 -9.71 -4.68
N LYS A 350 17.59 -11.00 -4.93
CA LYS A 350 16.31 -11.47 -5.48
C LYS A 350 15.22 -11.25 -4.43
N MET A 351 14.05 -10.84 -4.91
CA MET A 351 12.91 -10.53 -4.06
C MET A 351 11.62 -11.09 -4.68
N LEU A 352 10.77 -11.66 -3.83
CA LEU A 352 9.48 -12.27 -4.19
C LEU A 352 8.34 -11.44 -3.58
N LEU A 353 7.34 -11.12 -4.40
CA LEU A 353 6.13 -10.44 -3.94
C LEU A 353 5.01 -11.46 -3.70
N LEU A 354 4.31 -11.33 -2.57
CA LEU A 354 3.08 -12.06 -2.27
C LEU A 354 1.90 -11.10 -2.36
N VAL A 355 0.87 -11.46 -3.12
CA VAL A 355 -0.24 -10.54 -3.43
C VAL A 355 -1.59 -11.24 -3.25
N ASP A 356 -2.45 -10.69 -2.40
CA ASP A 356 -3.83 -11.18 -2.24
C ASP A 356 -4.73 -10.63 -3.36
N ARG A 357 -5.31 -11.51 -4.19
CA ARG A 357 -6.23 -11.13 -5.27
C ARG A 357 -7.45 -10.38 -4.75
N ASN A 358 -7.88 -10.66 -3.51
CA ASN A 358 -9.04 -9.99 -2.89
C ASN A 358 -8.77 -8.53 -2.52
N LEU A 359 -7.51 -8.11 -2.46
CA LEU A 359 -7.09 -6.73 -2.20
C LEU A 359 -6.78 -5.94 -3.48
N SER A 360 -7.13 -6.50 -4.65
CA SER A 360 -6.98 -5.81 -5.92
C SER A 360 -7.93 -4.61 -6.02
N CYS A 361 -7.33 -3.44 -6.21
CA CYS A 361 -8.00 -2.17 -6.46
C CYS A 361 -8.18 -1.88 -7.96
N SER A 362 -7.74 -2.80 -8.84
CA SER A 362 -7.94 -2.79 -10.29
C SER A 362 -9.24 -3.52 -10.67
N ARG A 363 -9.93 -3.10 -11.74
CA ARG A 363 -11.11 -3.83 -12.26
C ARG A 363 -10.72 -5.17 -12.90
N PHE A 364 -9.65 -5.14 -13.68
CA PHE A 364 -9.05 -6.28 -14.36
C PHE A 364 -7.54 -6.19 -14.19
N PHE A 365 -6.86 -7.32 -14.13
CA PHE A 365 -5.40 -7.41 -14.10
C PHE A 365 -4.96 -8.73 -14.71
N GLU A 366 -3.73 -8.72 -15.23
CA GLU A 366 -3.01 -9.93 -15.59
C GLU A 366 -2.00 -10.26 -14.49
N GLU A 367 -1.78 -11.55 -14.25
CA GLU A 367 -0.78 -12.01 -13.29
C GLU A 367 0.63 -11.83 -13.86
N LEU A 368 1.52 -11.30 -13.03
CA LEU A 368 2.92 -11.07 -13.38
C LEU A 368 3.78 -12.23 -12.84
N GLY A 369 4.65 -12.82 -13.66
CA GLY A 369 5.30 -14.11 -13.37
C GLY A 369 6.23 -14.16 -12.13
N ASP A 370 6.81 -13.02 -11.74
CA ASP A 370 7.69 -12.89 -10.56
C ASP A 370 6.91 -12.65 -9.25
N VAL A 371 5.60 -12.93 -9.23
CA VAL A 371 4.71 -12.71 -8.09
C VAL A 371 4.02 -14.02 -7.70
N LEU A 372 3.75 -14.21 -6.41
CA LEU A 372 2.85 -15.25 -5.91
C LEU A 372 1.49 -14.63 -5.57
N TYR A 373 0.48 -14.95 -6.37
CA TYR A 373 -0.90 -14.52 -6.11
C TYR A 373 -1.67 -15.58 -5.32
N PHE A 374 -2.42 -15.15 -4.30
CA PHE A 374 -3.25 -16.01 -3.45
C PHE A 374 -4.60 -15.34 -3.13
N ASP A 375 -5.51 -16.06 -2.47
CA ASP A 375 -6.88 -15.59 -2.18
C ASP A 375 -7.14 -15.62 -0.66
N GLY A 376 -6.87 -14.51 0.01
CA GLY A 376 -7.15 -14.28 1.45
C GLY A 376 -6.27 -15.06 2.44
N LYS A 377 -5.86 -16.29 2.11
CA LYS A 377 -4.92 -17.10 2.91
C LYS A 377 -3.84 -17.69 2.00
N ILE A 378 -2.63 -17.81 2.55
CA ILE A 378 -1.51 -18.43 1.84
C ILE A 378 -1.61 -19.95 2.01
N LYS A 379 -1.83 -20.69 0.93
CA LYS A 379 -1.85 -22.15 0.99
C LYS A 379 -0.42 -22.69 1.05
N TYR A 380 -0.19 -23.63 1.98
CA TYR A 380 1.11 -24.28 2.16
C TYR A 380 1.70 -24.80 0.85
N ALA A 381 0.93 -25.59 0.09
CA ALA A 381 1.39 -26.24 -1.13
C ALA A 381 1.81 -25.23 -2.22
N GLU A 382 1.06 -24.12 -2.37
CA GLU A 382 1.35 -23.09 -3.38
C GLU A 382 2.62 -22.32 -3.03
N LEU A 383 2.77 -21.90 -1.77
CA LEU A 383 3.97 -21.20 -1.32
C LEU A 383 5.20 -22.10 -1.33
N ALA A 384 5.10 -23.32 -0.78
CA ALA A 384 6.22 -24.27 -0.75
C ALA A 384 6.72 -24.61 -2.17
N LYS A 385 5.79 -24.81 -3.12
CA LYS A 385 6.13 -25.02 -4.53
C LYS A 385 6.86 -23.81 -5.11
N LYS A 386 6.34 -22.59 -4.93
CA LYS A 386 6.97 -21.36 -5.44
C LYS A 386 8.36 -21.14 -4.84
N LEU A 387 8.53 -21.34 -3.53
CA LEU A 387 9.83 -21.23 -2.86
C LEU A 387 10.83 -22.25 -3.40
N SER A 388 10.41 -23.50 -3.64
CA SER A 388 11.24 -24.52 -4.26
C SER A 388 11.64 -24.16 -5.71
N GLU A 389 10.73 -23.60 -6.51
CA GLU A 389 11.03 -23.15 -7.87
C GLU A 389 12.08 -22.03 -7.87
N VAL A 390 11.90 -21.03 -6.99
CA VAL A 390 12.85 -19.91 -6.84
C VAL A 390 14.20 -20.42 -6.34
N GLU A 391 14.23 -21.32 -5.35
CA GLU A 391 15.47 -21.94 -4.85
C GLU A 391 16.25 -22.63 -5.98
N LYS A 392 15.57 -23.50 -6.76
CA LYS A 392 16.19 -24.22 -7.87
C LYS A 392 16.74 -23.26 -8.93
N MET A 393 15.99 -22.20 -9.26
CA MET A 393 16.42 -21.18 -10.21
C MET A 393 17.68 -20.45 -9.73
N MET A 394 17.72 -20.02 -8.46
CA MET A 394 18.86 -19.29 -7.89
C MET A 394 20.12 -20.16 -7.77
N ARG A 395 19.98 -21.44 -7.38
CA ARG A 395 21.12 -22.38 -7.36
C ARG A 395 21.70 -22.58 -8.76
N LYS A 396 20.83 -22.77 -9.75
CA LYS A 396 21.20 -22.84 -11.17
C LYS A 396 21.89 -21.58 -11.68
N GLU A 397 21.53 -20.39 -11.18
CA GLU A 397 22.22 -19.14 -11.51
C GLU A 397 23.61 -19.05 -10.86
N ALA A 398 23.74 -19.48 -9.60
CA ALA A 398 24.99 -19.50 -8.87
C ALA A 398 25.99 -20.50 -9.48
N GLU A 399 25.52 -21.70 -9.86
CA GLU A 399 26.35 -22.71 -10.54
C GLU A 399 26.98 -22.13 -11.81
N VAL A 400 26.21 -21.43 -12.67
CA VAL A 400 26.73 -20.79 -13.88
C VAL A 400 27.85 -19.79 -13.59
N LEU A 401 27.77 -19.04 -12.49
CA LEU A 401 28.76 -18.03 -12.10
C LEU A 401 30.02 -18.64 -11.48
N LEU A 402 29.96 -19.87 -10.98
CA LEU A 402 31.05 -20.59 -10.31
C LEU A 402 31.77 -21.58 -11.22
N LEU A 403 31.43 -21.62 -12.51
CA LEU A 403 32.02 -22.58 -13.43
C LEU A 403 33.50 -22.30 -13.68
N ASP A 404 34.26 -23.38 -13.73
CA ASP A 404 35.48 -23.44 -14.53
C ASP A 404 35.05 -23.47 -16.00
N ILE A 405 35.10 -22.31 -16.65
CA ILE A 405 34.69 -22.09 -18.04
C ILE A 405 35.87 -22.35 -18.99
N GLY A 406 37.01 -22.82 -18.46
CA GLY A 406 38.27 -22.82 -19.19
C GLY A 406 38.66 -21.41 -19.63
N ASP A 407 39.66 -21.32 -20.48
CA ASP A 407 40.18 -20.05 -20.99
C ASP A 407 39.25 -19.44 -22.06
N ILE A 408 38.65 -20.28 -22.90
CA ILE A 408 37.69 -19.92 -23.97
C ILE A 408 36.61 -21.00 -24.02
N SER A 409 35.34 -20.59 -24.03
CA SER A 409 34.20 -21.49 -24.28
C SER A 409 33.14 -20.82 -25.15
N SER A 410 32.52 -21.58 -26.04
CA SER A 410 31.34 -21.16 -26.79
C SER A 410 30.05 -21.37 -25.97
N LEU A 411 28.98 -20.63 -26.28
CA LEU A 411 27.69 -20.87 -25.65
C LEU A 411 27.14 -22.26 -25.93
N ASP A 412 27.48 -22.87 -27.07
CA ASP A 412 27.14 -24.25 -27.42
C ASP A 412 27.72 -25.26 -26.43
N GLU A 413 29.01 -25.10 -26.11
CA GLU A 413 29.73 -25.94 -25.16
C GLU A 413 29.18 -25.73 -23.74
N ILE A 414 28.92 -24.48 -23.35
CA ILE A 414 28.33 -24.14 -22.04
C ILE A 414 26.90 -24.69 -21.94
N SER A 415 26.11 -24.56 -23.00
CA SER A 415 24.73 -25.05 -23.10
C SER A 415 24.66 -26.56 -22.97
N SER A 416 25.48 -27.28 -23.74
CA SER A 416 25.57 -28.75 -23.70
C SER A 416 26.06 -29.26 -22.34
N ARG A 417 27.02 -28.58 -21.71
CA ARG A 417 27.55 -29.00 -20.40
C ARG A 417 26.55 -28.82 -19.26
N LEU A 418 25.68 -27.80 -19.35
CA LEU A 418 24.81 -27.39 -18.25
C LEU A 418 23.32 -27.68 -18.48
N GLY A 419 22.94 -28.06 -19.69
CA GLY A 419 21.54 -28.27 -20.07
C GLY A 419 20.69 -27.01 -20.10
N PHE A 420 21.29 -25.81 -20.22
CA PHE A 420 20.55 -24.56 -20.41
C PHE A 420 20.36 -24.26 -21.89
N GLU A 421 19.19 -23.77 -22.29
CA GLU A 421 19.05 -23.14 -23.61
C GLU A 421 20.01 -21.94 -23.76
N LYS A 422 20.55 -21.75 -24.98
CA LYS A 422 21.46 -20.63 -25.29
C LYS A 422 20.84 -19.26 -25.01
N SER A 423 19.54 -19.10 -25.27
CA SER A 423 18.75 -17.89 -24.99
C SER A 423 18.87 -17.46 -23.53
N VAL A 424 18.76 -18.43 -22.60
CA VAL A 424 18.88 -18.23 -21.15
C VAL A 424 20.32 -17.85 -20.78
N LEU A 425 21.33 -18.49 -21.37
CA LEU A 425 22.73 -18.17 -21.12
C LEU A 425 23.09 -16.74 -21.56
N ILE A 426 22.61 -16.31 -22.74
CA ILE A 426 22.81 -14.95 -23.25
C ILE A 426 22.20 -13.92 -22.30
N GLU A 427 20.97 -14.13 -21.83
CA GLU A 427 20.32 -13.21 -20.91
C GLU A 427 21.09 -13.09 -19.58
N LYS A 428 21.62 -14.21 -19.07
CA LYS A 428 22.43 -14.25 -17.85
C LYS A 428 23.76 -13.52 -18.02
N LEU A 429 24.52 -13.83 -19.07
CA LEU A 429 25.83 -13.22 -19.32
C LEU A 429 25.74 -11.73 -19.63
N ARG A 430 24.61 -11.27 -20.21
CA ARG A 430 24.32 -9.82 -20.35
C ARG A 430 24.12 -9.12 -19.01
N LYS A 431 23.58 -9.80 -18.00
CA LYS A 431 23.36 -9.23 -16.66
C LYS A 431 24.65 -9.20 -15.85
N LYS A 432 25.40 -10.30 -15.87
CA LYS A 432 26.65 -10.44 -15.11
C LYS A 432 27.57 -11.46 -15.77
N VAL A 433 28.69 -10.98 -16.30
CA VAL A 433 29.78 -11.83 -16.77
C VAL A 433 30.63 -12.27 -15.56
N PRO A 434 31.09 -13.53 -15.50
CA PRO A 434 32.06 -13.97 -14.48
C PRO A 434 33.28 -13.06 -14.42
N ALA A 435 33.83 -12.85 -13.22
CA ALA A 435 34.98 -11.96 -13.03
C ALA A 435 36.20 -12.44 -13.83
N GLY A 436 36.84 -11.53 -14.57
CA GLY A 436 37.98 -11.84 -15.45
C GLY A 436 37.60 -12.38 -16.84
N TYR A 437 36.31 -12.53 -17.12
CA TYR A 437 35.80 -12.96 -18.44
C TYR A 437 35.11 -11.82 -19.19
N ILE A 438 35.08 -11.95 -20.51
CA ILE A 438 34.36 -11.11 -21.47
C ILE A 438 33.41 -12.01 -22.25
N PHE A 439 32.17 -11.56 -22.39
CA PHE A 439 31.18 -12.20 -23.25
C PHE A 439 31.00 -11.38 -24.53
N THR A 440 31.27 -11.99 -25.69
CA THR A 440 31.20 -11.33 -27.00
C THR A 440 30.82 -12.32 -28.10
N GLY A 441 29.89 -11.91 -28.97
CA GLY A 441 29.30 -12.80 -29.98
C GLY A 441 28.70 -14.06 -29.35
N ASN A 442 29.32 -15.21 -29.62
CA ASN A 442 28.94 -16.53 -29.09
C ASN A 442 29.98 -17.09 -28.10
N LEU A 443 30.96 -16.29 -27.66
CA LEU A 443 32.09 -16.72 -26.85
C LEU A 443 32.10 -16.07 -25.46
N LEU A 444 32.51 -16.85 -24.48
CA LEU A 444 32.89 -16.40 -23.14
C LEU A 444 34.37 -16.76 -22.94
N LEU A 445 35.22 -15.74 -22.81
CA LEU A 445 36.69 -15.93 -22.75
C LEU A 445 37.34 -15.00 -21.74
N LYS A 446 38.53 -15.35 -21.25
CA LYS A 446 39.28 -14.46 -20.34
C LYS A 446 39.74 -13.18 -21.04
N GLU A 447 39.75 -12.07 -20.32
CA GLU A 447 40.11 -10.75 -20.87
C GLU A 447 41.54 -10.68 -21.43
N ASN A 448 42.48 -11.41 -20.83
CA ASN A 448 43.87 -11.48 -21.29
C ASN A 448 43.99 -12.09 -22.69
N ILE A 449 43.17 -13.09 -23.03
CA ILE A 449 43.20 -13.76 -24.34
C ILE A 449 42.75 -12.79 -25.43
N LEU A 450 41.72 -11.99 -25.17
CA LEU A 450 41.26 -10.98 -26.14
C LEU A 450 42.35 -9.92 -26.41
N LYS A 451 43.10 -9.54 -25.38
CA LYS A 451 44.24 -8.62 -25.50
C LYS A 451 45.38 -9.26 -26.31
N GLU A 452 45.66 -10.53 -26.07
CA GLU A 452 46.68 -11.28 -26.80
C GLU A 452 46.32 -11.44 -28.29
N VAL A 453 45.08 -11.81 -28.60
CA VAL A 453 44.58 -11.92 -29.99
C VAL A 453 44.72 -10.57 -30.72
N LYS A 454 44.33 -9.46 -30.08
CA LYS A 454 44.51 -8.11 -30.66
C LYS A 454 45.98 -7.81 -30.95
N SER A 455 46.85 -8.08 -29.98
CA SER A 455 48.29 -7.86 -30.14
C SER A 455 48.88 -8.69 -31.28
N VAL A 456 48.44 -9.95 -31.44
CA VAL A 456 48.88 -10.82 -32.55
C VAL A 456 48.48 -10.20 -33.88
N ILE A 457 47.19 -9.85 -34.05
CA ILE A 457 46.67 -9.29 -35.31
C ILE A 457 47.34 -7.96 -35.66
N GLU A 458 47.58 -7.10 -34.67
CA GLU A 458 48.25 -5.81 -34.87
C GLU A 458 49.74 -5.94 -35.22
N SER A 459 50.41 -6.99 -34.74
CA SER A 459 51.82 -7.27 -35.01
C SER A 459 52.09 -7.99 -36.34
N CYS A 460 51.05 -8.52 -36.99
CA CYS A 460 51.20 -9.24 -38.26
C CYS A 460 51.46 -8.29 -39.43
N GLU A 461 52.58 -8.48 -40.13
CA GLU A 461 52.86 -7.79 -41.41
C GLU A 461 51.85 -8.17 -42.51
N LYS A 462 51.39 -9.42 -42.51
CA LYS A 462 50.33 -9.92 -43.41
C LYS A 462 49.10 -10.29 -42.60
N ARG A 463 47.99 -9.58 -42.85
CA ARG A 463 46.69 -9.82 -42.20
C ARG A 463 45.85 -10.84 -42.98
N ASP A 464 46.42 -12.00 -43.30
CA ASP A 464 45.65 -13.14 -43.79
C ASP A 464 45.28 -14.10 -42.66
N LEU A 465 44.13 -14.76 -42.78
CA LEU A 465 43.55 -15.64 -41.76
C LEU A 465 44.48 -16.80 -41.41
N ARG A 466 45.25 -17.31 -42.38
CA ARG A 466 46.17 -18.42 -42.17
C ARG A 466 47.33 -18.01 -41.28
N SER A 467 48.04 -16.93 -41.61
CA SER A 467 49.16 -16.42 -40.82
C SER A 467 48.75 -16.08 -39.39
N ILE A 468 47.56 -15.49 -39.21
CA ILE A 468 47.01 -15.20 -37.88
C ILE A 468 46.64 -16.50 -37.15
N SER A 469 46.01 -17.46 -37.82
CA SER A 469 45.63 -18.75 -37.23
C SER A 469 46.85 -19.57 -36.80
N ASP A 470 47.93 -19.57 -37.57
CA ASP A 470 49.17 -20.25 -37.23
C ASP A 470 49.76 -19.67 -35.94
N LEU A 471 49.81 -18.33 -35.82
CA LEU A 471 50.29 -17.64 -34.62
C LEU A 471 49.40 -17.87 -33.39
N LEU A 472 48.07 -17.88 -33.56
CA LEU A 472 47.15 -18.21 -32.47
C LEU A 472 47.32 -19.67 -32.01
N SER A 473 47.57 -20.60 -32.94
CA SER A 473 47.86 -22.00 -32.62
C SER A 473 49.16 -22.16 -31.82
N GLU A 474 50.22 -21.43 -32.20
CA GLU A 474 51.49 -21.41 -31.45
C GLU A 474 51.30 -20.92 -30.00
N LYS A 475 50.32 -20.05 -29.77
CA LYS A 475 49.90 -19.57 -28.45
C LYS A 475 48.99 -20.55 -27.69
N GLY A 476 48.72 -21.72 -28.26
CA GLY A 476 47.89 -22.77 -27.66
C GLY A 476 46.38 -22.50 -27.77
N ILE A 477 45.96 -21.55 -28.62
CA ILE A 477 44.53 -21.30 -28.87
C ILE A 477 44.03 -22.32 -29.90
N PRO A 478 42.94 -23.06 -29.62
CA PRO A 478 42.40 -24.02 -30.57
C PRO A 478 41.82 -23.36 -31.84
N GLU A 479 42.12 -23.96 -32.99
CA GLU A 479 41.73 -23.45 -34.33
C GLU A 479 40.23 -23.16 -34.47
N ARG A 480 39.40 -23.99 -33.84
CA ARG A 480 37.93 -23.83 -33.83
C ARG A 480 37.45 -22.48 -33.28
N TYR A 481 38.28 -21.73 -32.55
CA TYR A 481 37.91 -20.42 -32.00
C TYR A 481 38.50 -19.24 -32.79
N HIS A 482 39.40 -19.46 -33.75
CA HIS A 482 40.16 -18.36 -34.38
C HIS A 482 39.29 -17.29 -35.02
N THR A 483 38.40 -17.69 -35.94
CA THR A 483 37.51 -16.75 -36.65
C THR A 483 36.64 -15.95 -35.67
N ALA A 484 36.06 -16.63 -34.69
CA ALA A 484 35.21 -16.00 -33.69
C ALA A 484 35.99 -15.07 -32.74
N LEU A 485 37.26 -15.38 -32.42
CA LEU A 485 38.14 -14.52 -31.63
C LEU A 485 38.60 -13.29 -32.40
N ILE A 486 38.88 -13.43 -33.70
CA ILE A 486 39.22 -12.31 -34.59
C ILE A 486 38.04 -11.33 -34.68
N GLU A 487 36.83 -11.84 -34.88
CA GLU A 487 35.61 -11.03 -34.86
C GLU A 487 35.35 -10.38 -33.49
N ALA A 488 35.54 -11.13 -32.41
CA ALA A 488 35.45 -10.63 -31.04
C ALA A 488 36.47 -9.52 -30.74
N ALA A 489 37.66 -9.58 -31.35
CA ALA A 489 38.70 -8.57 -31.25
C ALA A 489 38.36 -7.30 -32.05
N GLY A 490 37.28 -7.30 -32.86
CA GLY A 490 36.80 -6.14 -33.63
C GLY A 490 37.30 -6.09 -35.06
N PHE A 491 37.92 -7.15 -35.57
CA PHE A 491 38.33 -7.28 -36.96
C PHE A 491 37.29 -8.07 -37.76
N LYS A 492 37.29 -7.93 -39.09
CA LYS A 492 36.38 -8.68 -39.95
C LYS A 492 37.15 -9.61 -40.87
N VAL A 493 36.74 -10.88 -40.92
CA VAL A 493 37.29 -11.87 -41.85
C VAL A 493 36.53 -11.79 -43.19
N ILE A 494 37.24 -11.57 -44.29
CA ILE A 494 36.70 -11.48 -45.65
C ILE A 494 37.23 -12.63 -46.50
N PHE A 495 36.32 -13.51 -46.92
CA PHE A 495 36.63 -14.59 -47.86
C PHE A 495 36.52 -14.07 -49.30
N ARG A 496 37.63 -14.10 -50.05
CA ARG A 496 37.69 -13.69 -51.47
C ARG A 496 37.58 -14.86 -52.46
N GLY A 497 37.33 -16.08 -51.97
CA GLY A 497 37.17 -17.30 -52.78
C GLY A 497 36.87 -18.52 -51.91
N LEU A 498 36.84 -19.71 -52.51
CA LEU A 498 36.64 -21.01 -51.82
C LEU A 498 37.86 -21.48 -51.04
N ASP A 499 39.00 -20.82 -51.21
CA ASP A 499 40.24 -21.11 -50.51
C ASP A 499 40.29 -20.31 -49.20
N GLU A 500 39.93 -20.96 -48.09
CA GLU A 500 39.90 -20.36 -46.74
C GLU A 500 41.26 -19.76 -46.34
N SER A 501 42.37 -20.25 -46.93
CA SER A 501 43.72 -19.76 -46.64
C SER A 501 44.03 -18.37 -47.21
N LYS A 502 43.15 -17.83 -48.06
CA LYS A 502 43.27 -16.49 -48.67
C LYS A 502 42.31 -15.46 -48.07
N ALA A 503 41.64 -15.79 -46.97
CA ALA A 503 40.77 -14.84 -46.30
C ALA A 503 41.60 -13.70 -45.66
N GLU A 504 41.18 -12.46 -45.88
CA GLU A 504 41.84 -11.28 -45.31
C GLU A 504 41.14 -10.86 -44.01
N VAL A 505 41.92 -10.41 -43.03
CA VAL A 505 41.44 -9.86 -41.76
C VAL A 505 41.63 -8.35 -41.80
N ILE A 506 40.51 -7.61 -41.82
CA ILE A 506 40.51 -6.14 -41.89
C ILE A 506 40.11 -5.48 -40.57
#